data_AF-A0AAE6STW8-F1
#
_entry.id   AF-A0AAE6STW8-F1
#
_cell.length_a   1.000
_cell.length_b   1.000
_cell.length_c   1.000
_cell.angle_alpha   90.00
_cell.angle_beta   90.00
_cell.angle_gamma   90.00
#
_symmetry.space_group_name_H-M   'P 1'
#
loop_
_entity.id
_entity.type
_entity.pdbx_description
1 polymer ?
#
loop_
_entity_poly.entity_id
_entity_poly.type
_entity_poly.pdbx_seq_one_letter_code
_entity_poly.pdbx_strand_id
1 'polypeptide(L)'
;MDFSIATELYPEDYWYRSDAYLNMEPELDLIQVIQQLHGSLDPRTVFACFGKILGQHLPIKGLQLNLDKQKFVWGRHYGIELQRTINDNQDTFIITYQLSVALSSAQKHTLEQLEGILIQPLNNALKYQNMSNQAMFDALTQLGNRYYYRQAIDIALARANRQQGQVSLIVLDLDKFKQLNDAHGHKVGDFVLVGFAALINEAIRNTDQAFRIGGDEFVIVTQGDAQAAAIVCQRIIDMMPKHSELTEYNIQCSLGIAESKPQQQAENIYERADKAMYSAKAAGRNCYRICAN
;
A
#
# COMPACT_ATOMS: atom_id res chain seq x y z
N MET A 1 -80.06 -41.94 16.43
CA MET A 1 -79.68 -41.99 15.00
C MET A 1 -78.21 -41.61 14.97
N ASP A 2 -77.34 -42.58 15.27
CA ASP A 2 -76.64 -43.47 14.30
C ASP A 2 -75.28 -42.85 13.95
N PHE A 3 -74.15 -43.37 14.47
CA PHE A 3 -73.26 -44.37 13.83
C PHE A 3 -72.93 -43.96 12.37
N SER A 4 -71.70 -43.72 11.91
CA SER A 4 -70.53 -44.61 11.97
C SER A 4 -69.26 -43.93 11.41
N ILE A 5 -68.14 -44.53 11.80
CA ILE A 5 -66.71 -44.42 11.43
C ILE A 5 -66.42 -44.53 9.91
N ALA A 6 -65.31 -43.92 9.41
CA ALA A 6 -64.20 -44.57 8.68
C ALA A 6 -63.53 -43.76 7.53
N THR A 7 -62.26 -43.41 7.76
CA THR A 7 -61.07 -43.67 6.91
C THR A 7 -60.76 -42.87 5.61
N GLU A 8 -59.60 -42.21 5.68
CA GLU A 8 -58.53 -41.86 4.71
C GLU A 8 -58.78 -41.87 3.19
N LEU A 9 -58.22 -40.83 2.53
CA LEU A 9 -57.26 -40.96 1.42
C LEU A 9 -56.67 -39.57 1.08
N TYR A 10 -55.37 -39.36 1.32
CA TYR A 10 -54.57 -38.39 0.56
C TYR A 10 -54.35 -38.96 -0.85
N PRO A 11 -54.29 -38.11 -1.89
CA PRO A 11 -52.97 -37.75 -2.42
C PRO A 11 -52.81 -36.27 -2.81
N GLU A 12 -51.61 -35.76 -2.52
CA GLU A 12 -50.74 -34.89 -3.34
C GLU A 12 -51.38 -34.09 -4.49
N ASP A 13 -51.24 -32.75 -4.43
CA ASP A 13 -50.87 -31.92 -5.59
C ASP A 13 -50.64 -30.47 -5.13
N TYR A 14 -49.54 -30.23 -4.39
CA TYR A 14 -48.99 -28.88 -4.27
C TYR A 14 -48.26 -28.55 -5.57
N TRP A 15 -48.95 -27.85 -6.47
CA TRP A 15 -48.33 -27.24 -7.65
C TRP A 15 -47.38 -26.11 -7.24
N TYR A 16 -46.16 -26.44 -6.84
CA TYR A 16 -45.06 -25.48 -6.82
C TYR A 16 -44.57 -25.30 -8.26
N ARG A 17 -45.03 -24.24 -8.91
CA ARG A 17 -44.41 -23.79 -10.17
C ARG A 17 -43.00 -23.31 -9.87
N SER A 18 -42.01 -24.15 -10.14
CA SER A 18 -40.61 -23.76 -10.23
C SER A 18 -40.37 -23.02 -11.55
N ASP A 19 -40.82 -21.78 -11.65
CA ASP A 19 -40.51 -20.96 -12.82
C ASP A 19 -39.12 -20.32 -12.67
N ALA A 20 -38.23 -20.73 -13.58
CA ALA A 20 -37.10 -19.95 -14.12
C ALA A 20 -35.74 -19.86 -13.36
N TYR A 21 -35.13 -20.99 -13.00
CA TYR A 21 -33.65 -21.10 -12.87
C TYR A 21 -33.05 -22.16 -13.83
N LEU A 22 -33.60 -22.24 -15.05
CA LEU A 22 -32.98 -22.95 -16.17
C LEU A 22 -32.56 -21.93 -17.23
N ASN A 23 -31.74 -20.96 -16.84
CA ASN A 23 -30.86 -20.30 -17.80
C ASN A 23 -29.50 -20.94 -17.61
N MET A 24 -29.00 -21.58 -18.67
CA MET A 24 -27.63 -22.08 -18.79
C MET A 24 -26.65 -21.04 -18.24
N GLU A 25 -26.15 -21.25 -17.02
CA GLU A 25 -24.94 -20.55 -16.61
C GLU A 25 -23.79 -21.12 -17.45
N PRO A 26 -22.96 -20.28 -18.09
CA PRO A 26 -21.79 -20.76 -18.79
C PRO A 26 -20.96 -21.57 -17.81
N GLU A 27 -20.55 -22.77 -18.25
CA GLU A 27 -19.70 -23.66 -17.47
C GLU A 27 -18.48 -22.87 -16.97
N LEU A 28 -18.27 -22.89 -15.65
CA LEU A 28 -17.33 -22.01 -14.98
C LEU A 28 -15.90 -22.37 -15.41
N ASP A 29 -15.29 -21.53 -16.26
CA ASP A 29 -13.93 -21.74 -16.75
C ASP A 29 -12.92 -21.41 -15.65
N LEU A 30 -12.57 -22.45 -14.88
CA LEU A 30 -11.58 -22.35 -13.79
C LEU A 30 -10.23 -21.84 -14.28
N ILE A 31 -9.84 -22.09 -15.53
CA ILE A 31 -8.57 -21.60 -16.08
C ILE A 31 -8.63 -20.08 -16.20
N GLN A 32 -9.72 -19.54 -16.74
CA GLN A 32 -9.91 -18.09 -16.85
C GLN A 32 -9.97 -17.42 -15.47
N VAL A 33 -10.63 -18.05 -14.49
CA VAL A 33 -10.67 -17.53 -13.11
C VAL A 33 -9.28 -17.50 -12.48
N ILE A 34 -8.50 -18.58 -12.60
CA ILE A 34 -7.12 -18.64 -12.09
C ILE A 34 -6.27 -17.52 -12.72
N GLN A 35 -6.37 -17.32 -14.04
CA GLN A 35 -5.65 -16.25 -14.74
C GLN A 35 -6.03 -14.86 -14.22
N GLN A 36 -7.32 -14.61 -13.98
CA GLN A 36 -7.78 -13.33 -13.42
C GLN A 36 -7.27 -13.09 -12.00
N LEU A 37 -7.29 -14.11 -11.14
CA LEU A 37 -6.80 -14.01 -9.77
C LEU A 37 -5.28 -13.80 -9.70
N HIS A 38 -4.52 -14.40 -10.62
CA HIS A 38 -3.08 -14.18 -10.74
C HIS A 38 -2.69 -12.87 -11.44
N GLY A 39 -3.66 -12.12 -12.00
CA GLY A 39 -3.41 -10.88 -12.74
C GLY A 39 -2.96 -9.69 -11.88
N SER A 40 -2.99 -9.81 -10.55
CA SER A 40 -2.55 -8.78 -9.62
C SER A 40 -1.64 -9.34 -8.53
N LEU A 41 -0.66 -8.54 -8.10
CA LEU A 41 0.19 -8.81 -6.94
C LEU A 41 -0.24 -8.03 -5.68
N ASP A 42 -1.35 -7.29 -5.74
CA ASP A 42 -1.97 -6.65 -4.57
C ASP A 42 -3.05 -7.57 -3.96
N PRO A 43 -2.90 -8.04 -2.70
CA PRO A 43 -3.85 -8.92 -2.03
C PRO A 43 -5.28 -8.38 -2.00
N ARG A 44 -5.46 -7.05 -1.88
CA ARG A 44 -6.81 -6.46 -1.85
C ARG A 44 -7.49 -6.58 -3.19
N THR A 45 -6.75 -6.32 -4.27
CA THR A 45 -7.24 -6.46 -5.64
C THR A 45 -7.55 -7.92 -5.98
N VAL A 46 -6.68 -8.87 -5.60
CA VAL A 46 -6.93 -10.31 -5.77
C VAL A 46 -8.22 -10.71 -5.03
N PHE A 47 -8.36 -10.31 -3.76
CA PHE A 47 -9.55 -10.61 -2.97
C PHE A 47 -10.84 -9.97 -3.53
N ALA A 48 -10.76 -8.72 -3.99
CA ALA A 48 -11.91 -8.04 -4.60
C ALA A 48 -12.31 -8.68 -5.94
N CYS A 49 -11.34 -9.16 -6.73
CA CYS A 49 -11.58 -9.93 -7.95
C CYS A 49 -12.31 -11.24 -7.62
N PHE A 50 -11.84 -11.98 -6.61
CA PHE A 50 -12.48 -13.20 -6.14
C PHE A 50 -13.94 -12.96 -5.69
N GLY A 51 -14.18 -11.93 -4.88
CA GLY A 51 -15.52 -11.55 -4.47
C GLY A 51 -16.45 -11.26 -5.66
N LYS A 52 -15.94 -10.55 -6.68
CA LYS A 52 -16.69 -10.27 -7.91
C LYS A 52 -17.08 -11.55 -8.66
N ILE A 53 -16.16 -12.50 -8.79
CA ILE A 53 -16.40 -13.79 -9.46
C ILE A 53 -17.45 -14.61 -8.69
N LEU A 54 -17.33 -14.68 -7.36
CA LEU A 54 -18.34 -15.34 -6.52
C LEU A 54 -19.74 -14.72 -6.69
N GLY A 55 -19.83 -13.39 -6.69
CA GLY A 55 -21.10 -12.68 -6.83
C GLY A 55 -21.75 -12.81 -8.22
N GLN A 56 -21.01 -13.28 -9.23
CA GLN A 56 -21.52 -13.55 -10.58
C GLN A 56 -22.14 -14.95 -10.71
N HIS A 57 -21.67 -15.93 -9.93
CA HIS A 57 -22.06 -17.35 -10.05
C HIS A 57 -22.80 -17.91 -8.84
N LEU A 58 -22.78 -17.21 -7.71
CA LEU A 58 -23.38 -17.67 -6.46
C LEU A 58 -24.21 -16.54 -5.84
N PRO A 59 -25.23 -16.87 -5.01
CA PRO A 59 -26.06 -15.88 -4.33
C PRO A 59 -25.34 -15.13 -3.18
N ILE A 60 -24.04 -14.88 -3.33
CA ILE A 60 -23.16 -14.18 -2.40
C ILE A 60 -23.18 -12.68 -2.71
N LYS A 61 -23.46 -11.85 -1.71
CA LYS A 61 -23.48 -10.38 -1.83
C LYS A 61 -22.35 -9.69 -1.07
N GLY A 62 -21.66 -10.41 -0.20
CA GLY A 62 -20.43 -9.94 0.42
C GLY A 62 -19.58 -11.06 0.99
N LEU A 63 -18.34 -10.68 1.27
CA LEU A 63 -17.26 -11.57 1.62
C LEU A 63 -16.31 -10.85 2.57
N GLN A 64 -15.94 -11.52 3.65
CA GLN A 64 -14.90 -11.06 4.55
C GLN A 64 -13.88 -12.18 4.74
N LEU A 65 -12.60 -11.86 4.66
CA LEU A 65 -11.51 -12.77 4.98
C LEU A 65 -10.71 -12.20 6.14
N ASN A 66 -10.48 -13.03 7.15
CA ASN A 66 -9.55 -12.76 8.24
C ASN A 66 -8.38 -13.74 8.15
N LEU A 67 -7.16 -13.19 8.16
CA LEU A 67 -5.89 -13.92 8.17
C LEU A 67 -4.95 -13.20 9.13
N ASP A 68 -4.56 -13.81 10.24
CA ASP A 68 -3.71 -13.21 11.28
C ASP A 68 -4.14 -11.78 11.67
N LYS A 69 -3.38 -10.77 11.24
CA LYS A 69 -3.62 -9.32 11.49
C LYS A 69 -4.28 -8.60 10.32
N GLN A 70 -4.53 -9.31 9.22
CA GLN A 70 -5.07 -8.75 7.99
C GLN A 70 -6.55 -9.10 7.84
N LYS A 71 -7.32 -8.09 7.43
CA LYS A 71 -8.76 -8.21 7.19
C LYS A 71 -9.06 -7.65 5.81
N PHE A 72 -9.69 -8.47 4.98
CA PHE A 72 -10.17 -8.08 3.67
C PHE A 72 -11.68 -8.14 3.62
N VAL A 73 -12.28 -7.20 2.89
CA VAL A 73 -13.73 -6.99 2.85
C VAL A 73 -14.14 -6.67 1.43
N TRP A 74 -15.23 -7.30 0.98
CA TRP A 74 -15.85 -7.06 -0.31
C TRP A 74 -17.39 -7.13 -0.21
N GLY A 75 -18.10 -6.22 -0.87
CA GLY A 75 -19.55 -6.26 -0.98
C GLY A 75 -20.34 -5.84 0.28
N ARG A 76 -21.56 -6.36 0.40
CA ARG A 76 -22.56 -6.03 1.44
C ARG A 76 -22.48 -7.00 2.63
N HIS A 77 -22.76 -6.50 3.83
CA HIS A 77 -22.57 -7.25 5.09
C HIS A 77 -23.90 -7.60 5.78
N TYR A 78 -24.90 -7.98 5.00
CA TYR A 78 -26.19 -8.41 5.52
C TYR A 78 -26.68 -9.63 4.75
N GLY A 79 -27.40 -10.52 5.43
CA GLY A 79 -27.92 -11.75 4.85
C GLY A 79 -27.69 -12.95 5.76
N ILE A 80 -27.77 -14.14 5.17
CA ILE A 80 -27.45 -15.39 5.85
C ILE A 80 -25.93 -15.51 5.90
N GLU A 81 -25.39 -15.65 7.10
CA GLU A 81 -23.95 -15.82 7.30
C GLU A 81 -23.54 -17.28 7.13
N LEU A 82 -22.52 -17.51 6.32
CA LEU A 82 -21.85 -18.80 6.19
C LEU A 82 -20.36 -18.59 6.44
N GLN A 83 -19.82 -19.24 7.47
CA GLN A 83 -18.40 -19.19 7.78
C GLN A 83 -17.71 -20.47 7.29
N ARG A 84 -16.55 -20.31 6.68
CA ARG A 84 -15.68 -21.38 6.18
C ARG A 84 -14.27 -21.14 6.69
N THR A 85 -13.60 -22.22 7.06
CA THR A 85 -12.21 -22.18 7.51
C THR A 85 -11.38 -23.00 6.53
N ILE A 86 -10.40 -22.35 5.92
CA ILE A 86 -9.44 -22.99 5.00
C ILE A 86 -8.09 -22.96 5.70
N ASN A 87 -7.45 -24.13 5.84
CA ASN A 87 -6.12 -24.25 6.41
C ASN A 87 -5.12 -24.48 5.29
N ASP A 88 -4.07 -23.66 5.22
CA ASP A 88 -2.94 -23.87 4.31
C ASP A 88 -1.63 -23.84 5.10
N ASN A 89 -1.08 -25.02 5.37
CA ASN A 89 0.20 -25.28 6.07
C ASN A 89 0.44 -24.47 7.36
N GLN A 90 0.79 -23.18 7.25
CA GLN A 90 1.13 -22.28 8.35
C GLN A 90 0.04 -21.26 8.67
N ASP A 91 -0.97 -21.10 7.81
CA ASP A 91 -1.96 -20.03 7.87
C ASP A 91 -3.40 -20.58 7.91
N THR A 92 -4.25 -19.95 8.73
CA THR A 92 -5.70 -20.24 8.80
C THR A 92 -6.50 -19.07 8.25
N PHE A 93 -7.23 -19.32 7.17
CA PHE A 93 -8.08 -18.36 6.48
C PHE A 93 -9.52 -18.54 6.97
N ILE A 94 -10.05 -17.53 7.65
CA ILE A 94 -11.45 -17.51 8.06
C ILE A 94 -12.23 -16.65 7.09
N ILE A 95 -13.05 -17.29 6.26
CA ILE A 95 -13.88 -16.62 5.27
C ILE A 95 -15.33 -16.61 5.74
N THR A 96 -15.90 -15.42 5.83
CA THR A 96 -17.32 -15.20 6.13
C THR A 96 -18.03 -14.71 4.88
N TYR A 97 -18.98 -15.51 4.40
CA TYR A 97 -19.83 -15.20 3.25
C TYR A 97 -21.17 -14.63 3.72
N GLN A 98 -21.68 -13.64 2.97
CA GLN A 98 -22.99 -13.04 3.19
C GLN A 98 -23.89 -13.40 2.02
N LEU A 99 -24.80 -14.34 2.27
CA LEU A 99 -25.67 -14.96 1.29
C LEU A 99 -27.04 -14.27 1.24
N SER A 100 -27.57 -14.09 0.04
CA SER A 100 -28.95 -13.66 -0.16
C SER A 100 -29.97 -14.79 0.00
N VAL A 101 -29.54 -16.04 -0.20
CA VAL A 101 -30.35 -17.26 -0.08
C VAL A 101 -29.41 -18.44 0.23
N ALA A 102 -29.94 -19.47 0.92
CA ALA A 102 -29.17 -20.68 1.24
C ALA A 102 -28.68 -21.39 -0.03
N LEU A 103 -27.45 -21.93 0.01
CA LEU A 103 -26.82 -22.58 -1.13
C LEU A 103 -27.41 -23.99 -1.38
N SER A 104 -27.66 -24.31 -2.65
CA SER A 104 -27.94 -25.67 -3.10
C SER A 104 -26.69 -26.56 -3.01
N SER A 105 -26.86 -27.89 -3.10
CA SER A 105 -25.71 -28.81 -3.09
C SER A 105 -24.73 -28.57 -4.25
N ALA A 106 -25.24 -28.23 -5.44
CA ALA A 106 -24.41 -27.88 -6.58
C ALA A 106 -23.62 -26.58 -6.33
N GLN A 107 -24.28 -25.54 -5.79
CA GLN A 107 -23.64 -24.27 -5.47
C GLN A 107 -22.58 -24.41 -4.36
N LYS A 108 -22.81 -25.29 -3.37
CA LYS A 108 -21.80 -25.62 -2.36
C LYS A 108 -20.55 -26.24 -2.99
N HIS A 109 -20.73 -27.13 -3.96
CA HIS A 109 -19.62 -27.73 -4.68
C HIS A 109 -18.84 -26.69 -5.51
N THR A 110 -19.53 -25.80 -6.21
CA THR A 110 -18.89 -24.69 -6.94
C THR A 110 -18.12 -23.76 -5.99
N LEU A 111 -18.69 -23.44 -4.83
CA LEU A 111 -18.01 -22.64 -3.81
C LEU A 111 -16.71 -23.32 -3.35
N GLU A 112 -16.75 -24.62 -3.07
CA GLU A 112 -15.57 -25.40 -2.68
C GLU A 112 -14.46 -25.39 -3.73
N GLN A 113 -14.81 -25.49 -5.01
CA GLN A 113 -13.85 -25.39 -6.11
C GLN A 113 -13.20 -24.00 -6.18
N LEU A 114 -14.00 -22.95 -6.05
CA LEU A 114 -13.54 -21.55 -6.06
C LEU A 114 -12.68 -21.21 -4.83
N GLU A 115 -13.02 -21.75 -3.66
CA GLU A 115 -12.23 -21.63 -2.44
C GLU A 115 -10.81 -22.18 -2.63
N GLY A 116 -10.69 -23.34 -3.27
CA GLY A 116 -9.39 -24.00 -3.52
C GLY A 116 -8.44 -23.19 -4.40
N ILE A 117 -8.95 -22.35 -5.29
CA ILE A 117 -8.12 -21.55 -6.22
C ILE A 117 -7.76 -20.16 -5.70
N LEU A 118 -8.38 -19.66 -4.62
CA LEU A 118 -8.06 -18.34 -4.04
C LEU A 118 -6.71 -18.34 -3.32
N ILE A 119 -6.41 -19.42 -2.59
CA ILE A 119 -5.35 -19.44 -1.59
C ILE A 119 -3.98 -19.16 -2.21
N GLN A 120 -3.64 -19.83 -3.31
CA GLN A 120 -2.33 -19.69 -3.93
C GLN A 120 -2.07 -18.28 -4.51
N PRO A 121 -2.97 -17.67 -5.32
CA PRO A 121 -2.83 -16.28 -5.75
C PRO A 121 -2.73 -15.29 -4.59
N LEU A 122 -3.57 -15.46 -3.56
CA LEU A 122 -3.57 -14.58 -2.40
C LEU A 122 -2.25 -14.69 -1.62
N ASN A 123 -1.77 -15.90 -1.37
CA ASN A 123 -0.47 -16.13 -0.73
C ASN A 123 0.70 -15.58 -1.55
N ASN A 124 0.63 -15.69 -2.87
CA ASN A 124 1.64 -15.07 -3.74
C ASN A 124 1.64 -13.55 -3.60
N ALA A 125 0.45 -12.92 -3.64
CA ALA A 125 0.32 -11.48 -3.45
C ALA A 125 0.78 -11.04 -2.04
N LEU A 126 0.45 -11.80 -1.00
CA LEU A 126 0.88 -11.55 0.39
C LEU A 126 2.41 -11.69 0.54
N LYS A 127 3.01 -12.74 -0.04
CA LYS A 127 4.46 -12.93 -0.07
C LYS A 127 5.15 -11.79 -0.82
N TYR A 128 4.64 -11.42 -1.99
CA TYR A 128 5.18 -10.30 -2.75
C TYR A 128 5.10 -8.99 -1.97
N GLN A 129 3.95 -8.71 -1.33
CA GLN A 129 3.79 -7.54 -0.48
C GLN A 129 4.75 -7.59 0.71
N ASN A 130 4.94 -8.74 1.35
CA ASN A 130 5.87 -8.90 2.47
C ASN A 130 7.34 -8.73 2.03
N MET A 131 7.75 -9.29 0.89
CA MET A 131 9.10 -9.08 0.32
C MET A 131 9.31 -7.61 -0.06
N SER A 132 8.30 -6.97 -0.65
CA SER A 132 8.32 -5.54 -0.97
C SER A 132 8.39 -4.68 0.30
N ASN A 133 7.73 -5.10 1.39
CA ASN A 133 7.79 -4.43 2.68
C ASN A 133 9.12 -4.70 3.41
N GLN A 134 9.79 -5.83 3.18
CA GLN A 134 11.10 -6.15 3.75
C GLN A 134 12.24 -5.35 3.12
N ALA A 135 12.04 -4.79 1.92
CA ALA A 135 12.94 -3.84 1.30
C ALA A 135 12.39 -2.42 1.39
N MET A 136 12.04 -1.92 2.59
CA MET A 136 11.66 -0.51 2.81
C MET A 136 12.87 0.42 2.93
N PHE A 137 14.07 -0.13 3.12
CA PHE A 137 15.28 0.63 3.38
C PHE A 137 16.24 0.53 2.20
N ASP A 138 16.99 1.61 1.97
CA ASP A 138 18.10 1.64 1.03
C ASP A 138 19.26 0.82 1.59
N ALA A 139 19.78 -0.13 0.80
CA ALA A 139 20.78 -1.08 1.29
C ALA A 139 22.10 -0.41 1.68
N LEU A 140 22.45 0.71 1.03
CA LEU A 140 23.69 1.44 1.31
C LEU A 140 23.55 2.34 2.54
N THR A 141 22.53 3.19 2.55
CA THR A 141 22.38 4.27 3.54
C THR A 141 21.52 3.92 4.74
N GLN A 142 20.77 2.82 4.67
CA GLN A 142 19.79 2.39 5.68
C GLN A 142 18.66 3.40 5.96
N LEU A 143 18.56 4.47 5.17
CA LEU A 143 17.40 5.35 5.13
C LEU A 143 16.23 4.63 4.46
N GLY A 144 15.01 5.17 4.58
CA GLY A 144 13.90 4.66 3.80
C GLY A 144 14.20 4.79 2.30
N ASN A 145 13.74 3.86 1.47
CA ASN A 145 13.93 3.96 0.03
C ASN A 145 12.76 4.67 -0.66
N ARG A 146 12.82 4.80 -2.00
CA ARG A 146 11.75 5.39 -2.81
C ARG A 146 10.37 4.74 -2.60
N TYR A 147 10.31 3.42 -2.39
CA TYR A 147 9.04 2.74 -2.15
C TYR A 147 8.45 3.13 -0.80
N TYR A 148 9.27 3.14 0.26
CA TYR A 148 8.82 3.53 1.58
C TYR A 148 8.43 5.02 1.64
N TYR A 149 9.19 5.89 0.97
CA TYR A 149 8.85 7.30 0.82
C TYR A 149 7.41 7.51 0.28
N ARG A 150 7.06 6.83 -0.82
CA ARG A 150 5.73 6.96 -1.45
C ARG A 150 4.60 6.63 -0.47
N GLN A 151 4.78 5.57 0.32
CA GLN A 151 3.79 5.21 1.33
C GLN A 151 3.74 6.22 2.47
N ALA A 152 4.90 6.67 2.95
CA ALA A 152 5.01 7.57 4.08
C ALA A 152 4.39 8.95 3.79
N ILE A 153 4.62 9.51 2.60
CA ILE A 153 4.08 10.83 2.24
C ILE A 153 2.56 10.82 2.09
N ASP A 154 1.98 9.77 1.49
CA ASP A 154 0.53 9.64 1.36
C ASP A 154 -0.15 9.57 2.74
N ILE A 155 0.46 8.82 3.67
CA ILE A 155 -0.02 8.74 5.06
C ILE A 155 0.12 10.09 5.77
N ALA A 156 1.24 10.79 5.59
CA ALA A 156 1.48 12.09 6.21
C ALA A 156 0.47 13.14 5.73
N LEU A 157 0.23 13.23 4.42
CA LEU A 157 -0.75 14.15 3.84
C LEU A 157 -2.19 13.82 4.26
N ALA A 158 -2.56 12.53 4.33
CA ALA A 158 -3.87 12.12 4.82
C ALA A 158 -4.09 12.51 6.28
N ARG A 159 -3.05 12.37 7.13
CA ARG A 159 -3.10 12.79 8.55
C ARG A 159 -3.21 14.30 8.68
N ALA A 160 -2.41 15.06 7.94
CA ALA A 160 -2.45 16.52 7.89
C ALA A 160 -3.85 17.04 7.55
N ASN A 161 -4.46 16.49 6.49
CA ASN A 161 -5.82 16.84 6.06
C ASN A 161 -6.88 16.54 7.14
N ARG A 162 -6.74 15.44 7.89
CA ARG A 162 -7.72 15.05 8.92
C ARG A 162 -7.59 15.86 10.20
N GLN A 163 -6.37 16.20 10.61
CA GLN A 163 -6.08 16.84 11.90
C GLN A 163 -5.83 18.34 11.80
N GLN A 164 -6.00 18.94 10.62
CA GLN A 164 -5.55 20.32 10.31
C GLN A 164 -4.08 20.56 10.69
N GLY A 165 -3.25 19.52 10.57
CA GLY A 165 -1.81 19.61 10.78
C GLY A 165 -1.09 20.08 9.52
N GLN A 166 0.14 20.59 9.68
CA GLN A 166 1.02 20.94 8.59
C GLN A 166 2.08 19.86 8.40
N VAL A 167 2.36 19.52 7.14
CA VAL A 167 3.48 18.66 6.76
C VAL A 167 4.33 19.44 5.76
N SER A 168 5.64 19.35 5.91
CA SER A 168 6.57 19.90 4.95
C SER A 168 7.45 18.81 4.38
N LEU A 169 7.80 18.98 3.12
CA LEU A 169 8.70 18.11 2.38
C LEU A 169 9.99 18.87 2.11
N ILE A 170 11.11 18.21 2.39
CA ILE A 170 12.45 18.70 2.05
C ILE A 170 13.02 17.77 1.00
N VAL A 171 13.41 18.30 -0.15
CA VAL A 171 14.17 17.59 -1.18
C VAL A 171 15.60 18.07 -1.12
N LEU A 172 16.56 17.13 -1.11
CA LEU A 172 17.98 17.41 -0.95
C LEU A 172 18.78 16.68 -2.02
N ASP A 173 19.87 17.31 -2.46
CA ASP A 173 20.81 16.74 -3.43
C ASP A 173 22.24 17.15 -3.08
N LEU A 174 23.18 16.21 -3.23
CA LEU A 174 24.60 16.47 -3.02
C LEU A 174 25.21 17.24 -4.19
N ASP A 175 25.76 18.41 -3.88
CA ASP A 175 26.31 19.28 -4.89
C ASP A 175 27.57 18.69 -5.53
N LYS A 176 27.56 18.61 -6.87
CA LYS A 176 28.66 18.10 -7.70
C LYS A 176 29.02 16.62 -7.42
N PHE A 177 28.10 15.82 -6.90
CA PHE A 177 28.35 14.41 -6.59
C PHE A 177 28.82 13.57 -7.80
N LYS A 178 28.33 13.86 -9.01
CA LYS A 178 28.86 13.22 -10.22
C LYS A 178 30.35 13.50 -10.43
N GLN A 179 30.81 14.73 -10.19
CA GLN A 179 32.23 15.11 -10.34
C GLN A 179 33.10 14.39 -9.30
N LEU A 180 32.59 14.20 -8.08
CA LEU A 180 33.24 13.36 -7.06
C LEU A 180 33.44 11.93 -7.58
N ASN A 181 32.38 11.30 -8.10
CA ASN A 181 32.46 9.94 -8.64
C ASN A 181 33.43 9.84 -9.81
N ASP A 182 33.42 10.81 -10.72
CA ASP A 182 34.30 10.84 -11.88
C ASP A 182 35.79 10.99 -11.46
N ALA A 183 36.07 11.73 -10.38
CA ALA A 183 37.42 11.99 -9.89
C ALA A 183 37.97 10.91 -8.94
N HIS A 184 37.13 10.31 -8.10
CA HIS A 184 37.54 9.44 -6.99
C HIS A 184 36.94 8.02 -7.06
N GLY A 185 36.04 7.77 -8.01
CA GLY A 185 35.36 6.49 -8.20
C GLY A 185 34.17 6.28 -7.27
N HIS A 186 33.29 5.35 -7.68
CA HIS A 186 32.01 5.10 -6.99
C HIS A 186 32.14 4.65 -5.53
N LYS A 187 33.23 3.99 -5.14
CA LYS A 187 33.44 3.58 -3.74
C LYS A 187 33.53 4.78 -2.80
N VAL A 188 34.14 5.88 -3.26
CA VAL A 188 34.21 7.13 -2.51
C VAL A 188 32.85 7.81 -2.50
N GLY A 189 32.12 7.79 -3.62
CA GLY A 189 30.73 8.23 -3.66
C GLY A 189 29.85 7.51 -2.63
N ASP A 190 29.97 6.18 -2.53
CA ASP A 190 29.23 5.37 -1.56
C ASP A 190 29.57 5.76 -0.12
N PHE A 191 30.86 5.99 0.18
CA PHE A 191 31.31 6.46 1.48
C PHE A 191 30.71 7.83 1.85
N VAL A 192 30.69 8.77 0.90
CA VAL A 192 30.06 10.09 1.07
C VAL A 192 28.55 9.97 1.31
N LEU A 193 27.86 9.09 0.58
CA LEU A 193 26.42 8.87 0.73
C LEU A 193 26.07 8.29 2.12
N VAL A 194 26.89 7.36 2.62
CA VAL A 194 26.73 6.81 3.98
C VAL A 194 26.95 7.90 5.02
N GLY A 195 28.00 8.71 4.89
CA GLY A 195 28.26 9.84 5.79
C GLY A 195 27.14 10.88 5.78
N PHE A 196 26.61 11.20 4.60
CA PHE A 196 25.49 12.13 4.46
C PHE A 196 24.19 11.59 5.08
N ALA A 197 23.93 10.30 4.93
CA ALA A 197 22.78 9.65 5.56
C ALA A 197 22.87 9.65 7.09
N ALA A 198 24.06 9.41 7.64
CA ALA A 198 24.31 9.52 9.07
C ALA A 198 24.05 10.94 9.58
N LEU A 199 24.58 11.96 8.86
CA LEU A 199 24.30 13.37 9.15
C LEU A 199 22.80 13.67 9.16
N ILE A 200 22.06 13.22 8.13
CA ILE A 200 20.60 13.44 8.07
C ILE A 200 19.91 12.84 9.31
N ASN A 201 20.25 11.61 9.70
CA ASN A 201 19.64 10.97 10.87
C ASN A 201 19.91 11.73 12.18
N GLU A 202 21.12 12.28 12.35
CA GLU A 202 21.44 13.14 13.50
C GLU A 202 20.71 14.50 13.44
N ALA A 203 20.49 15.00 12.23
CA ALA A 203 19.89 16.30 11.97
C ALA A 203 18.36 16.29 11.88
N ILE A 204 17.67 15.16 12.08
CA ILE A 204 16.20 15.09 12.09
C ILE A 204 15.67 14.68 13.48
N ARG A 205 14.37 14.92 13.74
CA ARG A 205 13.71 14.46 14.97
C ARG A 205 13.16 13.05 14.77
N ASN A 206 12.86 12.35 15.86
CA ASN A 206 12.22 11.02 15.82
C ASN A 206 10.86 10.99 15.08
N THR A 207 10.20 12.14 14.95
CA THR A 207 8.92 12.28 14.23
C THR A 207 9.09 12.48 12.72
N ASP A 208 10.28 12.86 12.30
CA ASP A 208 10.63 13.07 10.90
C ASP A 208 11.07 11.74 10.29
N GLN A 209 10.96 11.62 8.97
CA GLN A 209 11.43 10.43 8.25
C GLN A 209 12.29 10.86 7.07
N ALA A 210 13.45 10.23 6.94
CA ALA A 210 14.39 10.46 5.86
C ALA A 210 14.44 9.28 4.89
N PHE A 211 14.59 9.60 3.62
CA PHE A 211 14.57 8.66 2.52
C PHE A 211 15.67 8.97 1.51
N ARG A 212 16.24 7.94 0.91
CA ARG A 212 17.03 8.04 -0.32
C ARG A 212 16.20 7.55 -1.49
N ILE A 213 15.96 8.42 -2.45
CA ILE A 213 15.01 8.16 -3.55
C ILE A 213 15.67 8.05 -4.93
N GLY A 214 16.95 8.39 -5.02
CA GLY A 214 17.77 8.37 -6.23
C GLY A 214 19.25 8.19 -5.87
N GLY A 215 20.14 8.45 -6.84
CA GLY A 215 21.59 8.31 -6.65
C GLY A 215 22.10 9.14 -5.47
N ASP A 216 21.99 10.45 -5.60
CA ASP A 216 22.37 11.51 -4.64
C ASP A 216 21.17 12.31 -4.13
N GLU A 217 19.95 11.88 -4.46
CA GLU A 217 18.70 12.53 -4.08
C GLU A 217 18.11 11.93 -2.80
N PHE A 218 17.85 12.81 -1.84
CA PHE A 218 17.27 12.48 -0.54
C PHE A 218 16.00 13.30 -0.31
N VAL A 219 15.10 12.75 0.52
CA VAL A 219 13.86 13.40 0.91
C VAL A 219 13.65 13.27 2.40
N ILE A 220 13.17 14.34 3.04
CA ILE A 220 12.74 14.33 4.43
C ILE A 220 11.27 14.75 4.49
N VAL A 221 10.45 13.93 5.14
CA VAL A 221 9.08 14.26 5.50
C VAL A 221 9.07 14.71 6.95
N THR A 222 8.66 15.95 7.20
CA THR A 222 8.64 16.55 8.54
C THR A 222 7.25 17.07 8.89
N GLN A 223 6.93 17.04 10.19
CA GLN A 223 5.73 17.67 10.72
C GLN A 223 6.00 19.15 11.03
N GLY A 224 5.13 20.02 10.56
CA GLY A 224 5.23 21.47 10.73
C GLY A 224 5.19 22.23 9.40
N ASP A 225 5.16 23.54 9.53
CA ASP A 225 5.21 24.49 8.42
C ASP A 225 6.59 24.54 7.75
N ALA A 226 6.69 25.34 6.68
CA ALA A 226 7.96 25.54 5.98
C ALA A 226 9.08 26.10 6.88
N GLN A 227 8.76 26.83 7.96
CA GLN A 227 9.75 27.39 8.87
C GLN A 227 10.33 26.32 9.79
N ALA A 228 9.51 25.39 10.29
CA ALA A 228 9.99 24.22 11.02
C ALA A 228 10.93 23.37 10.15
N ALA A 229 10.60 23.18 8.88
CA ALA A 229 11.46 22.49 7.91
C ALA A 229 12.76 23.27 7.62
N ALA A 230 12.73 24.60 7.60
CA ALA A 230 13.91 25.43 7.41
C ALA A 230 14.94 25.28 8.53
N ILE A 231 14.48 25.07 9.78
CA ILE A 231 15.36 24.76 10.91
C ILE A 231 16.13 23.44 10.68
N VAL A 232 15.46 22.41 10.16
CA VAL A 232 16.09 21.14 9.81
C VAL A 232 17.13 21.35 8.70
N CYS A 233 16.78 22.11 7.66
CA CYS A 233 17.70 22.42 6.56
C CYS A 233 18.95 23.15 7.02
N GLN A 234 18.79 24.19 7.86
CA GLN A 234 19.91 24.95 8.40
C GLN A 234 20.80 24.05 9.27
N ARG A 235 20.20 23.20 10.09
CA ARG A 235 20.94 22.23 10.92
C ARG A 235 21.77 21.26 10.06
N ILE A 236 21.22 20.76 8.96
CA ILE A 236 21.96 19.90 8.01
C ILE A 236 23.19 20.65 7.46
N ILE A 237 23.01 21.87 6.98
CA ILE A 237 24.09 22.71 6.43
C ILE A 237 25.18 22.96 7.50
N ASP A 238 24.78 23.33 8.72
CA ASP A 238 25.71 23.65 9.82
C ASP A 238 26.46 22.41 10.33
N MET A 239 25.92 21.22 10.11
CA MET A 239 26.55 19.95 10.47
C MET A 239 27.51 19.44 9.40
N MET A 240 27.35 19.81 8.13
CA MET A 240 28.24 19.29 7.06
C MET A 240 29.74 19.45 7.37
N PRO A 241 30.23 20.59 7.89
CA PRO A 241 31.64 20.76 8.24
C PRO A 241 32.14 19.88 9.39
N LYS A 242 31.26 19.16 10.08
CA LYS A 242 31.59 18.28 11.21
C LYS A 242 31.72 16.82 10.82
N HIS A 243 31.30 16.44 9.61
CA HIS A 243 31.42 15.09 9.10
C HIS A 243 32.66 14.99 8.19
N SER A 244 33.61 14.14 8.59
CA SER A 244 34.87 13.91 7.88
C SER A 244 34.65 13.49 6.43
N GLU A 245 33.66 12.63 6.20
CA GLU A 245 33.31 12.04 4.93
C GLU A 245 32.88 13.09 3.91
N LEU A 246 32.28 14.18 4.38
CA LEU A 246 31.82 15.28 3.53
C LEU A 246 32.93 16.32 3.35
N THR A 247 33.63 16.65 4.43
CA THR A 247 34.68 17.68 4.44
C THR A 247 35.93 17.28 3.67
N GLU A 248 36.35 16.02 3.75
CA GLU A 248 37.50 15.47 3.03
C GLU A 248 37.38 15.70 1.51
N TYR A 249 36.16 15.65 0.99
CA TYR A 249 35.87 15.81 -0.43
C TYR A 249 35.16 17.12 -0.78
N ASN A 250 35.08 18.07 0.18
CA ASN A 250 34.42 19.37 0.03
C ASN A 250 32.99 19.26 -0.54
N ILE A 251 32.23 18.26 -0.06
CA ILE A 251 30.85 18.02 -0.45
C ILE A 251 29.93 19.00 0.25
N GLN A 252 29.00 19.56 -0.51
CA GLN A 252 27.95 20.47 -0.07
C GLN A 252 26.59 19.89 -0.47
N CYS A 253 25.50 20.50 -0.01
CA CYS A 253 24.16 20.10 -0.45
C CYS A 253 23.27 21.32 -0.72
N SER A 254 22.31 21.11 -1.62
CA SER A 254 21.27 22.08 -1.93
C SER A 254 19.92 21.49 -1.52
N LEU A 255 19.08 22.31 -0.88
CA LEU A 255 17.80 21.85 -0.32
C LEU A 255 16.62 22.70 -0.79
N GLY A 256 15.48 22.07 -0.97
CA GLY A 256 14.22 22.71 -1.34
C GLY A 256 13.10 22.30 -0.41
N ILE A 257 12.33 23.27 0.08
CA ILE A 257 11.25 23.06 1.04
C ILE A 257 9.92 23.36 0.36
N ALA A 258 8.93 22.49 0.55
CA ALA A 258 7.53 22.80 0.25
C ALA A 258 6.60 22.36 1.38
N GLU A 259 5.69 23.25 1.77
CA GLU A 259 4.63 22.96 2.71
C GLU A 259 3.40 22.38 2.00
N SER A 260 2.77 21.40 2.62
CA SER A 260 1.54 20.76 2.15
C SER A 260 0.37 21.74 2.14
N LYS A 261 -0.36 21.77 1.03
CA LYS A 261 -1.65 22.46 0.90
C LYS A 261 -2.80 21.47 1.17
N PRO A 262 -3.99 21.95 1.58
CA PRO A 262 -5.16 21.10 1.75
C PRO A 262 -5.46 20.27 0.50
N GLN A 263 -5.77 18.98 0.69
CA GLN A 263 -6.11 18.03 -0.37
C GLN A 263 -5.03 17.89 -1.48
N GLN A 264 -3.78 18.25 -1.18
CA GLN A 264 -2.68 18.14 -2.13
C GLN A 264 -2.25 16.68 -2.31
N GLN A 265 -1.91 16.31 -3.55
CA GLN A 265 -1.29 15.03 -3.90
C GLN A 265 0.22 15.05 -3.65
N ALA A 266 0.80 13.88 -3.37
CA ALA A 266 2.22 13.71 -3.09
C ALA A 266 3.14 14.24 -4.21
N GLU A 267 2.80 14.00 -5.47
CA GLU A 267 3.60 14.47 -6.60
C GLU A 267 3.71 16.00 -6.64
N ASN A 268 2.61 16.71 -6.37
CA ASN A 268 2.58 18.16 -6.40
C ASN A 268 3.45 18.81 -5.33
N ILE A 269 3.57 18.20 -4.13
CA ILE A 269 4.43 18.74 -3.07
C ILE A 269 5.90 18.45 -3.37
N TYR A 270 6.20 17.28 -3.95
CA TYR A 270 7.53 16.93 -4.44
C TYR A 270 8.01 17.91 -5.51
N GLU A 271 7.23 18.16 -6.56
CA GLU A 271 7.62 19.09 -7.63
C GLU A 271 7.90 20.52 -7.12
N ARG A 272 7.14 20.99 -6.12
CA ARG A 272 7.37 22.32 -5.51
C ARG A 272 8.67 22.37 -4.73
N ALA A 273 8.94 21.32 -3.94
CA ALA A 273 10.18 21.22 -3.19
C ALA A 273 11.40 21.08 -4.13
N ASP A 274 11.29 20.26 -5.17
CA ASP A 274 12.33 20.09 -6.20
C ASP A 274 12.64 21.40 -6.93
N LYS A 275 11.62 22.16 -7.36
CA LYS A 275 11.82 23.50 -7.94
C LYS A 275 12.55 24.46 -6.99
N ALA A 276 12.25 24.39 -5.70
CA ALA A 276 12.95 25.18 -4.69
C ALA A 276 14.41 24.74 -4.55
N MET A 277 14.69 23.43 -4.53
CA MET A 277 16.05 22.88 -4.48
C MET A 277 16.86 23.31 -5.71
N TYR A 278 16.25 23.24 -6.90
CA TYR A 278 16.89 23.72 -8.12
C TYR A 278 17.22 25.22 -8.06
N SER A 279 16.34 26.01 -7.45
CA SER A 279 16.59 27.43 -7.19
C SER A 279 17.76 27.65 -6.22
N ALA A 280 17.94 26.76 -5.23
CA ALA A 280 19.11 26.77 -4.35
C ALA A 280 20.40 26.47 -5.11
N LYS A 281 20.38 25.47 -6.01
CA LYS A 281 21.52 25.15 -6.89
C LYS A 281 21.90 26.33 -7.79
N ALA A 282 20.91 27.03 -8.34
CA ALA A 282 21.11 28.21 -9.19
C ALA A 282 21.65 29.42 -8.41
N ALA A 283 21.33 29.52 -7.12
CA ALA A 283 21.75 30.63 -6.26
C ALA A 283 23.16 30.47 -5.64
N GLY A 284 23.96 29.54 -6.16
CA GLY A 284 25.33 29.32 -5.70
C GLY A 284 25.53 28.08 -4.83
N ARG A 285 24.51 27.22 -4.67
CA ARG A 285 24.57 25.95 -3.90
C ARG A 285 24.78 26.16 -2.40
N ASN A 286 24.93 25.07 -1.64
CA ASN A 286 25.18 25.11 -0.20
C ASN A 286 24.16 25.96 0.59
N CYS A 287 22.89 25.87 0.20
CA CYS A 287 21.81 26.62 0.83
C CYS A 287 20.47 25.91 0.65
N TYR A 288 19.45 26.41 1.32
CA TYR A 288 18.07 25.99 1.09
C TYR A 288 17.22 27.11 0.48
N ARG A 289 16.12 26.72 -0.15
CA ARG A 289 15.05 27.64 -0.57
C ARG A 289 13.70 27.07 -0.18
N ILE A 290 12.78 27.95 0.20
CA ILE A 290 11.37 27.61 0.40
C ILE A 290 10.63 27.91 -0.91
N CYS A 291 9.76 27.00 -1.34
CA CYS A 291 8.96 27.23 -2.53
C CYS A 291 8.09 28.48 -2.35
N ALA A 292 8.02 29.33 -3.39
CA ALA A 292 7.03 30.40 -3.41
C ALA A 292 5.63 29.78 -3.41
N ASN A 293 4.72 30.36 -2.62
CA ASN A 293 3.35 29.86 -2.46
C ASN A 293 2.48 30.06 -3.70
#